data_AF-A0A4Y9S427-F1
#
_entry.id   AF-A0A4Y9S427-F1
#
_cell.length_a   1.000
_cell.length_b   1.000
_cell.length_c   1.000
_cell.angle_alpha   90.00
_cell.angle_beta   90.00
_cell.angle_gamma   90.00
#
_symmetry.space_group_name_H-M   'P 1'
#
loop_
_entity.id
_entity.type
_entity.pdbx_description
1 polymer ?
#
loop_
_entity_poly.entity_id
_entity_poly.type
_entity_poly.pdbx_seq_one_letter_code
_entity_poly.pdbx_strand_id
1 'polypeptide(L)' 'MSAAIAALEHIITVARCAGAKLNGRELRVVEIALEGLGYSPDARQQELRILIQWKRDRIMQRRARRKDRREAA' A
#
# COMPACT_ATOMS: atom_id res chain seq x y z
N MET A 1 6.06 -0.49 -24.73
CA MET A 1 5.92 0.04 -23.36
C MET A 1 7.30 0.52 -22.90
N SER A 2 7.43 1.77 -22.44
CA SER A 2 8.73 2.30 -22.01
C SER A 2 9.19 1.62 -20.71
N ALA A 3 10.48 1.31 -20.58
CA ALA A 3 11.06 0.71 -19.37
C ALA A 3 10.77 1.54 -18.10
N ALA A 4 10.67 2.86 -18.25
CA ALA A 4 10.31 3.75 -17.14
C ALA A 4 8.87 3.52 -16.65
N ILE A 5 7.91 3.37 -17.56
CA ILE A 5 6.49 3.11 -17.20
C ILE A 5 6.39 1.77 -16.45
N ALA A 6 7.05 0.74 -16.96
CA ALA A 6 7.07 -0.58 -16.32
C ALA A 6 7.66 -0.53 -14.90
N ALA A 7 8.69 0.29 -14.68
CA ALA A 7 9.28 0.47 -13.35
C ALA A 7 8.30 1.14 -12.36
N LEU A 8 7.55 2.15 -12.80
CA LEU A 8 6.54 2.82 -11.97
C LEU A 8 5.37 1.88 -11.61
N GLU A 9 4.89 1.09 -12.58
CA GLU A 9 3.88 0.05 -12.34
C GLU A 9 4.37 -1.02 -11.37
N HIS A 10 5.65 -1.39 -11.47
CA HIS A 10 6.26 -2.34 -10.56
C HIS A 10 6.31 -1.81 -9.11
N ILE A 11 6.65 -0.53 -8.93
CA ILE A 11 6.63 0.14 -7.61
C ILE A 11 5.24 0.05 -6.97
N ILE A 12 4.18 0.33 -7.74
CA ILE A 12 2.80 0.26 -7.25
C ILE A 12 2.44 -1.18 -6.86
N THR A 13 2.79 -2.14 -7.70
CA THR A 13 2.57 -3.57 -7.44
C THR A 13 3.25 -4.01 -6.15
N VAL A 14 4.53 -3.67 -5.98
CA VAL A 14 5.30 -3.98 -4.77
C VAL A 14 4.66 -3.35 -3.54
N ALA A 15 4.21 -2.10 -3.61
CA ALA A 15 3.54 -1.44 -2.49
C ALA A 15 2.24 -2.13 -2.10
N ARG A 16 1.41 -2.52 -3.08
CA ARG A 16 0.18 -3.30 -2.87
C ARG A 16 0.48 -4.64 -2.19
N CYS A 17 1.53 -5.34 -2.61
CA CYS A 17 1.96 -6.61 -2.00
C CYS A 17 2.58 -6.44 -0.59
N ALA A 18 3.33 -5.35 -0.36
CA ALA A 18 3.95 -5.06 0.93
C ALA A 18 2.90 -4.77 2.02
N GLY A 19 1.73 -4.24 1.63
CA GLY A 19 0.58 -4.01 2.51
C GLY A 19 0.95 -3.16 3.73
N ALA A 20 0.85 -3.74 4.94
CA ALA A 20 0.98 -3.02 6.21
C ALA A 20 2.39 -2.50 6.57
N LYS A 21 3.40 -2.78 5.77
CA LYS A 21 4.77 -2.34 6.02
C LYS A 21 5.06 -0.91 5.54
N LEU A 22 4.16 -0.33 4.74
CA LEU A 22 4.35 1.00 4.17
C LEU A 22 4.41 2.08 5.29
N ASN A 23 5.55 2.74 5.39
CA ASN A 23 5.82 3.94 6.17
C ASN A 23 5.60 5.20 5.30
N GLY A 24 5.72 6.39 5.89
CA GLY A 24 5.47 7.65 5.17
C GLY A 24 6.36 7.86 3.94
N ARG A 25 7.61 7.38 3.99
CA ARG A 25 8.55 7.47 2.86
C ARG A 25 8.12 6.56 1.71
N GLU A 26 7.69 5.34 1.99
CA GLU A 26 7.23 4.41 0.97
C GLU A 26 5.91 4.87 0.34
N LEU A 27 5.00 5.46 1.13
CA LEU A 27 3.79 6.10 0.59
C LEU A 27 4.12 7.28 -0.34
N ARG A 28 5.13 8.08 0.00
CA ARG A 28 5.59 9.18 -0.86
C ARG A 28 6.18 8.68 -2.18
N VAL A 29 6.90 7.55 -2.16
CA VAL A 29 7.43 6.92 -3.39
C VAL A 29 6.29 6.45 -4.29
N VAL A 30 5.23 5.86 -3.72
CA VAL A 30 4.03 5.47 -4.49
C VAL A 30 3.33 6.69 -5.09
N GLU A 31 3.20 7.77 -4.32
CA GLU A 31 2.60 9.01 -4.80
C GLU A 31 3.35 9.59 -6.01
N ILE A 32 4.69 9.64 -5.94
CA ILE A 32 5.55 10.07 -7.06
C ILE A 32 5.39 9.14 -8.26
N ALA A 33 5.28 7.83 -8.04
CA ALA A 33 5.10 6.88 -9.13
C ALA A 33 3.75 7.06 -9.84
N LEU A 34 2.68 7.28 -9.08
CA LEU A 34 1.36 7.57 -9.64
C LEU A 34 1.34 8.89 -10.41
N GLU A 35 2.05 9.92 -9.91
CA GLU A 35 2.23 11.19 -10.62
C GLU A 35 2.97 11.00 -11.94
N GLY A 36 4.07 10.23 -11.94
CA GLY A 36 4.83 9.90 -13.15
C GLY A 36 4.05 9.06 -14.18
N LEU A 37 3.01 8.35 -13.74
CA LEU A 37 2.05 7.64 -14.61
C LEU A 37 0.87 8.52 -15.06
N GLY A 38 0.80 9.78 -14.64
CA GLY A 38 -0.23 10.72 -15.06
C GLY A 38 -1.57 10.58 -14.34
N TYR A 39 -1.62 9.92 -13.17
CA TYR A 39 -2.85 9.84 -12.38
C TYR A 39 -3.30 11.22 -11.92
N SER A 40 -4.60 11.50 -11.95
CA SER A 40 -5.15 12.73 -11.40
C SER A 40 -4.92 12.82 -9.88
N PRO A 41 -4.85 14.03 -9.29
CA PRO A 41 -4.68 14.19 -7.85
C PRO A 41 -5.68 13.38 -7.01
N ASP A 42 -6.94 13.33 -7.44
CA ASP A 42 -8.00 12.56 -6.78
C ASP A 42 -7.75 11.05 -6.85
N ALA A 43 -7.33 10.55 -8.03
CA ALA A 43 -6.99 9.14 -8.19
C ALA A 43 -5.77 8.75 -7.33
N ARG A 44 -4.77 9.65 -7.21
CA ARG A 44 -3.62 9.43 -6.33
C ARG A 44 -4.04 9.37 -4.87
N GLN A 45 -4.88 10.32 -4.42
CA GLN A 45 -5.40 10.31 -3.05
C GLN A 45 -6.20 9.05 -2.75
N GLN A 46 -7.05 8.61 -3.68
CA GLN A 46 -7.85 7.41 -3.51
C GLN A 46 -6.97 6.17 -3.36
N GLU A 47 -5.94 6.02 -4.21
CA GLU A 47 -5.01 4.89 -4.13
C GLU A 47 -4.24 4.88 -2.80
N LEU A 48 -3.77 6.05 -2.34
CA LEU A 48 -3.11 6.18 -1.04
C LEU A 48 -4.03 5.80 0.11
N ARG A 49 -5.31 6.20 0.06
CA ARG A 49 -6.32 5.82 1.07
C ARG A 49 -6.55 4.32 1.09
N ILE A 50 -6.61 3.67 -0.06
CA ILE A 50 -6.74 2.20 -0.18
C ILE A 50 -5.54 1.51 0.50
N LEU A 51 -4.32 1.94 0.19
CA LEU A 51 -3.10 1.37 0.79
C LEU A 51 -3.06 1.55 2.31
N ILE A 52 -3.47 2.73 2.80
CA ILE A 52 -3.59 3.01 4.24
C ILE A 52 -4.65 2.11 4.89
N GLN A 53 -5.79 1.90 4.22
CA GLN A 53 -6.86 1.04 4.73
C GLN A 53 -6.40 -0.42 4.81
N TRP A 54 -5.74 -0.94 3.78
CA TRP A 54 -5.18 -2.30 3.81
C TRP A 54 -4.17 -2.50 4.93
N LYS A 55 -3.37 -1.48 5.23
CA LYS A 55 -2.49 -1.49 6.40
C LYS A 55 -3.28 -1.64 7.70
N ARG A 56 -4.36 -0.89 7.87
CA ARG A 56 -5.24 -0.97 9.05
C ARG A 56 -5.89 -2.36 9.17
N ASP A 57 -6.48 -2.86 8.09
CA ASP A 57 -7.19 -4.15 8.08
C ASP A 57 -6.26 -5.30 8.47
N ARG A 58 -5.04 -5.31 7.93
CA ARG A 58 -4.05 -6.34 8.26
C ARG A 58 -3.54 -6.23 9.71
N ILE A 59 -3.42 -5.02 10.26
CA ILE A 59 -3.10 -4.82 11.69
C ILE A 59 -4.22 -5.41 12.55
N MET A 60 -5.48 -5.14 12.19
CA MET A 60 -6.65 -5.68 12.89
C MET A 60 -6.69 -7.21 12.81
N GLN A 61 -6.45 -7.80 11.64
CA GLN A 61 -6.33 -9.26 11.49
C GLN A 61 -5.21 -9.86 12.35
N ARG A 62 -4.03 -9.21 12.40
CA ARG A 62 -2.92 -9.68 13.27
C ARG A 62 -3.29 -9.60 14.75
N ARG A 63 -4.06 -8.58 15.16
CA ARG A 63 -4.55 -8.44 16.54
C ARG A 63 -5.59 -9.51 16.87
N ALA A 64 -6.56 -9.75 15.98
CA ALA A 64 -7.55 -10.81 16.13
C ALA A 64 -6.88 -12.18 16.30
N ARG A 65 -5.97 -12.55 15.39
CA ARG A 65 -5.21 -13.82 15.51
C ARG A 65 -4.40 -13.95 16.80
N ARG A 66 -3.89 -12.84 17.35
CA ARG A 66 -3.19 -12.84 18.65
C ARG A 66 -4.15 -13.00 19.82
N LYS A 67 -5.36 -12.45 19.73
CA LYS A 67 -6.42 -12.62 20.71
C LYS A 67 -6.88 -14.08 20.73
N ASP A 68 -7.19 -14.65 19.56
CA ASP A 68 -7.61 -16.06 19.43
C ASP A 68 -6.57 -17.02 20.02
N ARG A 69 -5.27 -16.78 19.77
CA ARG A 69 -4.19 -17.59 20.34
C ARG A 69 -4.03 -17.47 21.86
N ARG A 70 -4.45 -16.35 22.46
CA ARG A 70 -4.42 -16.17 23.92
C ARG A 70 -5.65 -16.79 24.58
N GLU A 71 -6.78 -16.84 23.89
CA GLU A 71 -8.00 -17.46 24.39
C GLU A 71 -7.98 -18.99 24.23
N ALA A 72 -7.18 -19.52 23.29
CA ALA A 72 -6.98 -20.95 23.07
C ALA A 72 -5.84 -21.58 23.91
N ALA A 73 -5.16 -20.80 24.76
CA ALA A 73 -4.04 -21.23 25.62
C ALA A 73 -4.42 -21.09 27.09
#